data_AF-A0A199AYP5-F1
#
_entry.id   AF-A0A199AYP5-F1
#
_cell.length_a   1.000
_cell.length_b   1.000
_cell.length_c   1.000
_cell.angle_alpha   90.00
_cell.angle_beta   90.00
_cell.angle_gamma   90.00
#
_symmetry.space_group_name_H-M   'P 1'
#
loop_
_entity.id
_entity.type
_entity.pdbx_description
1 polymer ?
#
loop_
_entity_poly.entity_id
_entity_poly.type
_entity_poly.pdbx_seq_one_letter_code
_entity_poly.pdbx_strand_id
1 'polypeptide(L)'
;MAPAHAAAQSADSTGSTGSTGSSGSTGSTGSTGSSGSTGSLLGESGPCNSFFGNIPPGSLGPFPVTGSLANATNSVLDATATSVRRFPRWVTGADGTIPVLKGATSVRQLVTGPTSPAKTDELYDIHGTDLGITFTHDGETMALFGDTFGDCTPTDNQWRSNVMLATAGGSPENGMDVLRAVPSDPQGKATALVQGAHQSNGTGEVTVIPTAAISTGDDMYMRVMSVRDWNAPGGWNTNYSALVKSTDDGESWTVLTETMRRVTDFTGWNPTVQFEPAPDSETLPPVDGDRWYGAQMSAFLLDAGHLYEYVTPSGRQGPAMLTRVPIGQIEDPAAYEWYAGPGAGWTDEPTGYDVIPARVEELSVQYNEHLDKYIAMTPSPTGVVSMRVSESPWGPWSEPQTIVDRSMFPNGYAPMIHPFTTDNDSRYLYYTLSTWDAYNVFLLRTDLDEFDFAAPDADPRTTVESRVTVSTAAESGAIDDRGVIDEERLEEIAEAEPAVAEPIVEPPGR
;
A
#
# COMPACT_ATOMS: atom_id res chain seq x y z
N MET A 1 -22.19 68.05 32.26
CA MET A 1 -20.79 68.20 31.82
C MET A 1 -20.66 67.72 30.39
N ALA A 2 -19.64 68.15 29.65
CA ALA A 2 -19.31 67.85 28.24
C ALA A 2 -17.76 67.79 28.13
N PRO A 3 -17.07 67.58 26.97
CA PRO A 3 -17.47 67.25 25.56
C PRO A 3 -17.10 65.78 25.17
N ALA A 4 -17.37 65.17 23.98
CA ALA A 4 -17.27 65.50 22.52
C ALA A 4 -15.81 65.49 21.96
N HIS A 5 -15.43 65.19 20.69
CA HIS A 5 -16.04 64.93 19.35
C HIS A 5 -15.24 63.78 18.63
N ALA A 6 -15.56 63.09 17.51
CA ALA A 6 -16.57 63.10 16.41
C ALA A 6 -16.10 63.59 14.99
N ALA A 7 -16.64 62.97 13.90
CA ALA A 7 -16.46 63.25 12.42
C ALA A 7 -15.15 62.75 11.72
N ALA A 8 -15.01 62.59 10.38
CA ALA A 8 -15.92 62.33 9.21
C ALA A 8 -15.09 61.98 7.92
N GLN A 9 -15.71 61.89 6.72
CA GLN A 9 -15.13 61.32 5.46
C GLN A 9 -14.62 62.35 4.39
N SER A 10 -13.63 61.89 3.59
CA SER A 10 -13.36 62.11 2.13
C SER A 10 -13.57 63.45 1.38
N ALA A 11 -12.57 63.87 0.57
CA ALA A 11 -12.75 64.51 -0.77
C ALA A 11 -11.46 64.63 -1.65
N ASP A 12 -11.52 64.08 -2.87
CA ASP A 12 -11.11 64.59 -4.20
C ASP A 12 -9.73 65.23 -4.61
N SER A 13 -9.19 64.69 -5.74
CA SER A 13 -8.89 65.36 -7.05
C SER A 13 -7.45 65.51 -7.62
N THR A 14 -7.39 65.54 -8.97
CA THR A 14 -6.26 65.88 -9.91
C THR A 14 -5.11 64.86 -10.11
N GLY A 15 -4.51 64.69 -11.31
CA GLY A 15 -4.97 65.10 -12.66
C GLY A 15 -3.95 65.01 -13.85
N SER A 16 -4.36 64.32 -14.93
CA SER A 16 -4.16 64.69 -16.37
C SER A 16 -2.81 64.55 -17.15
N THR A 17 -2.95 64.46 -18.48
CA THR A 17 -1.96 64.50 -19.61
C THR A 17 -1.01 63.31 -19.79
N GLY A 18 -0.55 62.95 -21.01
CA GLY A 18 -0.79 63.49 -22.37
C GLY A 18 -0.38 62.48 -23.48
N SER A 19 -0.55 62.80 -24.76
CA SER A 19 -0.40 61.83 -25.89
C SER A 19 0.47 62.33 -27.07
N THR A 20 0.44 61.60 -28.21
CA THR A 20 1.21 61.77 -29.48
C THR A 20 2.66 61.23 -29.46
N GLY A 21 3.26 60.80 -30.59
CA GLY A 21 2.81 60.78 -32.00
C GLY A 21 3.62 59.81 -32.88
N SER A 22 3.33 59.73 -34.19
CA SER A 22 3.83 58.71 -35.13
C SER A 22 4.66 59.29 -36.28
N SER A 23 5.65 58.56 -36.84
CA SER A 23 5.75 58.24 -38.30
C SER A 23 7.08 57.62 -38.79
N GLY A 24 6.98 56.50 -39.53
CA GLY A 24 7.90 56.04 -40.60
C GLY A 24 9.34 55.56 -40.26
N SER A 25 10.09 54.89 -41.15
CA SER A 25 9.73 54.08 -42.34
C SER A 25 10.95 53.29 -42.86
N THR A 26 10.75 52.08 -43.42
CA THR A 26 11.74 51.17 -44.08
C THR A 26 12.94 50.68 -43.23
N GLY A 27 13.42 49.43 -43.35
CA GLY A 27 12.90 48.26 -44.08
C GLY A 27 13.86 47.05 -44.09
N SER A 28 13.33 45.88 -44.48
CA SER A 28 14.03 44.62 -44.81
C SER A 28 14.48 43.66 -43.68
N THR A 29 13.89 42.46 -43.70
CA THR A 29 14.49 41.12 -43.49
C THR A 29 15.36 40.80 -42.25
N GLY A 30 14.88 39.84 -41.44
CA GLY A 30 15.73 38.80 -40.85
C GLY A 30 15.67 38.67 -39.33
N SER A 31 15.50 37.42 -38.86
CA SER A 31 15.67 36.93 -37.48
C SER A 31 14.90 37.65 -36.36
N THR A 32 13.92 36.96 -35.76
CA THR A 32 13.36 37.33 -34.46
C THR A 32 14.40 37.14 -33.37
N GLY A 33 14.94 38.25 -32.86
CA GLY A 33 16.01 38.23 -31.86
C GLY A 33 15.58 37.68 -30.49
N SER A 34 16.51 36.99 -29.82
CA SER A 34 16.41 36.66 -28.40
C SER A 34 16.66 37.89 -27.53
N SER A 35 15.88 38.06 -26.46
CA SER A 35 16.31 38.84 -25.29
C SER A 35 15.63 38.36 -24.01
N GLY A 36 16.44 37.92 -23.04
CA GLY A 36 16.03 37.83 -21.63
C GLY A 36 15.18 36.63 -21.22
N SER A 37 15.62 35.39 -21.52
CA SER A 37 15.17 34.25 -20.70
C SER A 37 15.87 34.35 -19.34
N THR A 38 15.15 34.88 -18.34
CA THR A 38 15.50 34.68 -16.94
C THR A 38 15.26 33.20 -16.62
N GLY A 39 16.33 32.46 -16.33
CA GLY A 39 16.26 31.03 -16.06
C GLY A 39 15.30 30.75 -14.90
N SER A 40 14.15 30.15 -15.19
CA SER A 40 13.19 29.74 -14.18
C SER A 40 13.68 28.43 -13.58
N LEU A 41 14.14 28.48 -12.33
CA LEU A 41 14.50 27.30 -11.54
C LEU A 41 13.24 26.55 -11.09
N LEU A 42 12.51 26.01 -12.07
CA LEU A 42 11.49 24.99 -11.87
C LEU A 42 12.20 23.65 -11.98
N GLY A 43 12.72 23.15 -10.86
CA GLY A 43 13.23 21.79 -10.77
C GLY A 43 12.10 20.80 -11.01
N GLU A 44 12.45 19.63 -11.55
CA GLU A 44 11.46 18.63 -11.99
C GLU A 44 10.58 18.17 -10.82
N SER A 45 9.27 18.20 -11.05
CA SER A 45 8.26 17.96 -10.02
C SER A 45 7.10 17.13 -10.58
N GLY A 46 7.17 15.82 -10.35
CA GLY A 46 6.11 14.86 -10.61
C GLY A 46 6.62 13.43 -10.40
N PRO A 47 5.74 12.41 -10.51
CA PRO A 47 4.28 12.48 -10.55
C PRO A 47 3.65 11.89 -9.26
N CYS A 48 2.37 12.18 -8.97
CA CYS A 48 1.60 11.65 -7.81
C CYS A 48 2.19 11.90 -6.39
N ASN A 49 2.69 13.11 -6.11
CA ASN A 49 3.14 13.46 -4.76
C ASN A 49 1.96 13.61 -3.77
N SER A 50 1.90 12.70 -2.78
CA SER A 50 0.92 12.56 -1.68
C SER A 50 -0.46 11.95 -2.00
N PHE A 51 -0.78 10.89 -1.22
CA PHE A 51 -2.04 10.13 -1.17
C PHE A 51 -3.34 10.98 -1.25
N PHE A 52 -3.36 12.16 -0.64
CA PHE A 52 -4.53 13.06 -0.66
C PHE A 52 -4.55 14.07 -1.82
N GLY A 53 -3.46 14.26 -2.57
CA GLY A 53 -3.46 15.07 -3.79
C GLY A 53 -4.26 14.42 -4.93
N ASN A 54 -4.37 13.08 -4.86
CA ASN A 54 -5.11 12.24 -5.80
C ASN A 54 -6.61 12.11 -5.46
N ILE A 55 -7.03 12.39 -4.22
CA ILE A 55 -8.42 12.23 -3.78
C ILE A 55 -9.28 13.42 -4.26
N PRO A 56 -10.46 13.19 -4.90
CA PRO A 56 -11.24 14.25 -5.53
C PRO A 56 -11.56 15.48 -4.64
N PRO A 57 -11.40 16.72 -5.16
CA PRO A 57 -11.69 17.95 -4.41
C PRO A 57 -13.14 18.00 -3.90
N GLY A 58 -13.30 17.90 -2.57
CA GLY A 58 -14.61 17.84 -1.90
C GLY A 58 -14.94 16.50 -1.24
N SER A 59 -14.12 15.46 -1.44
CA SER A 59 -14.21 14.21 -0.65
C SER A 59 -13.90 14.43 0.84
N LEU A 60 -13.10 15.46 1.15
CA LEU A 60 -12.60 15.78 2.49
C LEU A 60 -13.33 17.00 3.08
N GLY A 61 -14.18 16.77 4.09
CA GLY A 61 -14.99 17.81 4.73
C GLY A 61 -14.21 18.79 5.64
N PRO A 62 -14.79 19.96 5.96
CA PRO A 62 -14.07 21.05 6.65
C PRO A 62 -13.97 20.86 8.17
N PHE A 63 -12.92 20.18 8.63
CA PHE A 63 -12.60 19.97 10.06
C PHE A 63 -11.10 20.19 10.39
N PRO A 64 -10.72 20.41 11.66
CA PRO A 64 -9.42 21.00 12.00
C PRO A 64 -8.22 20.06 11.82
N VAL A 65 -7.09 20.66 11.45
CA VAL A 65 -5.89 19.98 10.93
C VAL A 65 -4.99 19.46 12.06
N THR A 66 -5.20 18.23 12.52
CA THR A 66 -4.27 17.47 13.38
C THR A 66 -4.33 15.97 13.06
N GLY A 67 -3.19 15.36 12.71
CA GLY A 67 -3.12 13.96 12.23
C GLY A 67 -3.30 13.84 10.70
N SER A 68 -2.67 12.83 10.10
CA SER A 68 -2.62 12.45 8.66
C SER A 68 -2.69 13.60 7.65
N LEU A 69 -3.90 14.13 7.41
CA LEU A 69 -4.16 15.43 6.76
C LEU A 69 -3.14 16.51 7.16
N ALA A 70 -2.70 16.58 8.42
CA ALA A 70 -1.73 17.57 8.89
C ALA A 70 -0.33 17.50 8.26
N ASN A 71 0.08 16.38 7.64
CA ASN A 71 1.28 16.36 6.80
C ASN A 71 0.95 16.63 5.32
N ALA A 72 -0.19 16.14 4.81
CA ALA A 72 -0.60 16.36 3.41
C ALA A 72 -1.07 17.80 3.11
N THR A 73 -1.78 18.47 4.02
CA THR A 73 -2.09 19.90 3.85
C THR A 73 -0.83 20.76 3.89
N ASN A 74 0.24 20.29 4.55
CA ASN A 74 1.54 20.96 4.55
C ASN A 74 2.34 20.73 3.25
N SER A 75 2.04 19.73 2.41
CA SER A 75 2.63 19.62 1.07
C SER A 75 1.87 20.45 0.02
N VAL A 76 0.56 20.65 0.19
CA VAL A 76 -0.28 21.39 -0.78
C VAL A 76 -0.38 22.89 -0.50
N LEU A 77 -0.41 23.33 0.77
CA LEU A 77 -0.47 24.76 1.10
C LEU A 77 0.89 25.48 1.10
N ASP A 78 2.01 24.75 1.25
CA ASP A 78 3.34 25.37 1.35
C ASP A 78 4.05 25.55 -0.01
N ALA A 79 3.28 25.74 -1.09
CA ALA A 79 3.80 26.17 -2.39
C ALA A 79 4.33 27.63 -2.39
N THR A 80 4.40 28.30 -1.22
CA THR A 80 4.76 29.72 -1.12
C THR A 80 5.64 30.13 0.07
N ALA A 81 5.94 29.26 1.05
CA ALA A 81 6.97 29.54 2.06
C ALA A 81 8.15 28.55 1.98
N THR A 82 9.27 28.92 2.58
CA THR A 82 10.58 28.29 2.38
C THR A 82 10.86 27.15 3.37
N SER A 83 9.83 26.37 3.70
CA SER A 83 9.81 25.40 4.82
C SER A 83 9.67 23.94 4.38
N VAL A 84 10.50 23.50 3.42
CA VAL A 84 10.57 22.11 2.96
C VAL A 84 10.76 21.15 4.13
N ARG A 85 9.68 20.43 4.50
CA ARG A 85 9.73 19.25 5.36
C ARG A 85 10.41 18.11 4.59
N ARG A 86 11.75 18.07 4.67
CA ARG A 86 12.56 16.98 4.11
C ARG A 86 12.35 15.70 4.93
N PHE A 87 11.30 14.97 4.58
CA PHE A 87 11.26 13.52 4.74
C PHE A 87 12.15 12.90 3.65
N PRO A 88 12.80 11.75 3.89
CA PRO A 88 13.61 11.08 2.88
C PRO A 88 12.83 10.77 1.59
N ARG A 89 13.45 11.02 0.44
CA ARG A 89 12.99 10.57 -0.88
C ARG A 89 13.42 9.12 -1.08
N TRP A 90 12.72 8.22 -0.40
CA TRP A 90 12.83 6.79 -0.67
C TRP A 90 12.25 6.52 -2.07
N VAL A 91 13.13 6.18 -3.03
CA VAL A 91 12.81 5.70 -4.40
C VAL A 91 11.74 6.51 -5.18
N THR A 92 11.63 7.83 -4.93
CA THR A 92 10.78 8.72 -5.75
C THR A 92 11.52 9.15 -7.02
N GLY A 93 11.64 8.24 -8.00
CA GLY A 93 12.32 8.50 -9.27
C GLY A 93 13.85 8.66 -9.15
N ALA A 94 14.46 9.30 -10.15
CA ALA A 94 15.93 9.42 -10.31
C ALA A 94 16.67 10.08 -9.13
N ASP A 95 16.02 11.00 -8.42
CA ASP A 95 16.53 11.68 -7.21
C ASP A 95 16.45 10.82 -5.94
N GLY A 96 15.70 9.70 -5.96
CA GLY A 96 15.49 8.86 -4.79
C GLY A 96 16.73 8.06 -4.39
N THR A 97 16.76 7.55 -3.16
CA THR A 97 17.84 6.66 -2.68
C THR A 97 17.39 5.23 -2.40
N ILE A 98 18.27 4.27 -2.70
CA ILE A 98 18.20 2.85 -2.34
C ILE A 98 19.23 2.60 -1.22
N PRO A 99 18.89 1.84 -0.16
CA PRO A 99 19.84 1.44 0.88
C PRO A 99 20.79 0.36 0.37
N VAL A 100 22.06 0.41 0.76
CA VAL A 100 22.94 -0.76 0.65
C VAL A 100 22.83 -1.53 1.95
N LEU A 101 22.17 -2.68 1.87
CA LEU A 101 21.89 -3.58 2.98
C LEU A 101 22.90 -4.72 3.02
N LYS A 102 23.48 -4.97 4.19
CA LYS A 102 24.43 -6.06 4.42
C LYS A 102 24.00 -6.88 5.65
N GLY A 103 23.88 -8.20 5.48
CA GLY A 103 23.39 -9.12 6.50
C GLY A 103 22.23 -9.98 5.99
N ALA A 104 21.29 -10.31 6.86
CA ALA A 104 20.22 -11.28 6.58
C ALA A 104 19.22 -10.83 5.51
N THR A 105 18.86 -9.54 5.46
CA THR A 105 17.80 -9.01 4.58
C THR A 105 18.37 -8.15 3.46
N SER A 106 17.85 -8.32 2.24
CA SER A 106 18.19 -7.49 1.09
C SER A 106 16.99 -7.22 0.17
N VAL A 107 17.17 -6.32 -0.80
CA VAL A 107 16.11 -5.89 -1.74
C VAL A 107 16.40 -6.51 -3.11
N ARG A 108 15.48 -7.33 -3.63
CA ARG A 108 15.62 -7.99 -4.94
C ARG A 108 15.13 -7.12 -6.10
N GLN A 109 14.08 -6.36 -5.87
CA GLN A 109 13.37 -5.64 -6.92
C GLN A 109 12.56 -4.46 -6.34
N LEU A 110 12.40 -3.39 -7.10
CA LEU A 110 11.17 -2.60 -7.03
C LEU A 110 10.13 -3.32 -7.89
N VAL A 111 8.90 -3.51 -7.42
CA VAL A 111 7.86 -4.26 -8.16
C VAL A 111 7.03 -3.33 -9.05
N THR A 112 6.72 -2.13 -8.56
CA THR A 112 5.75 -1.21 -9.18
C THR A 112 6.29 0.22 -9.33
N GLY A 113 5.66 1.00 -10.20
CA GLY A 113 5.91 2.43 -10.41
C GLY A 113 6.87 2.76 -11.57
N PRO A 114 7.18 4.05 -11.79
CA PRO A 114 7.92 4.55 -12.95
C PRO A 114 9.40 4.13 -13.03
N THR A 115 9.94 3.56 -11.96
CA THR A 115 11.31 3.01 -11.90
C THR A 115 11.32 1.48 -11.81
N SER A 116 10.19 0.83 -12.11
CA SER A 116 10.05 -0.62 -11.99
C SER A 116 10.55 -1.40 -13.22
N PRO A 117 10.97 -2.67 -13.03
CA PRO A 117 11.21 -3.69 -14.08
C PRO A 117 10.21 -3.66 -15.22
N ALA A 118 8.95 -3.71 -14.83
CA ALA A 118 7.81 -3.92 -15.69
C ALA A 118 7.24 -2.60 -16.18
N LYS A 119 7.88 -1.48 -15.82
CA LYS A 119 7.45 -0.11 -16.05
C LYS A 119 5.94 0.01 -15.91
N THR A 120 5.45 -0.30 -14.72
CA THR A 120 4.03 -0.59 -14.53
C THR A 120 3.16 0.63 -14.85
N ASP A 121 3.72 1.84 -14.90
CA ASP A 121 3.13 3.03 -15.50
C ASP A 121 3.02 2.94 -17.03
N GLU A 122 4.16 2.86 -17.75
CA GLU A 122 4.22 2.79 -19.22
C GLU A 122 3.36 1.64 -19.76
N LEU A 123 3.44 0.46 -19.13
CA LEU A 123 2.74 -0.76 -19.56
C LEU A 123 1.33 -0.86 -18.96
N TYR A 124 1.18 -0.86 -17.64
CA TYR A 124 -0.09 -1.22 -16.98
C TYR A 124 -0.89 -0.04 -16.39
N ASP A 125 -0.38 1.20 -16.48
CA ASP A 125 -0.98 2.41 -15.86
C ASP A 125 -1.07 2.32 -14.32
N ILE A 126 0.02 1.89 -13.70
CA ILE A 126 0.26 1.82 -12.26
C ILE A 126 1.52 2.65 -11.95
N HIS A 127 1.32 3.94 -11.66
CA HIS A 127 2.39 4.85 -11.21
C HIS A 127 2.69 4.71 -9.71
N GLY A 128 1.68 4.34 -8.91
CA GLY A 128 1.82 4.05 -7.49
C GLY A 128 0.69 3.17 -6.97
N THR A 129 1.01 2.29 -6.04
CA THR A 129 0.10 1.32 -5.43
C THR A 129 0.68 0.75 -4.12
N ASP A 130 -0.14 0.02 -3.36
CA ASP A 130 0.26 -0.65 -2.11
C ASP A 130 -0.20 -2.12 -2.02
N LEU A 131 0.16 -2.76 -0.90
CA LEU A 131 0.08 -4.19 -0.63
C LEU A 131 1.06 -5.03 -1.49
N GLY A 132 0.57 -5.81 -2.44
CA GLY A 132 1.32 -6.88 -3.10
C GLY A 132 1.12 -8.26 -2.46
N ILE A 133 -0.12 -8.58 -2.06
CA ILE A 133 -0.55 -9.90 -1.60
C ILE A 133 -0.30 -10.90 -2.74
N THR A 134 0.44 -11.98 -2.51
CA THR A 134 0.80 -12.94 -3.58
C THR A 134 0.30 -14.36 -3.31
N PHE A 135 -0.17 -15.02 -4.36
CA PHE A 135 -0.65 -16.41 -4.32
C PHE A 135 -0.50 -17.08 -5.70
N THR A 136 -0.41 -18.41 -5.73
CA THR A 136 -0.24 -19.19 -6.96
C THR A 136 -1.61 -19.54 -7.58
N HIS A 137 -1.76 -19.39 -8.89
CA HIS A 137 -2.92 -19.82 -9.68
C HIS A 137 -2.44 -20.29 -11.06
N ASP A 138 -2.84 -21.50 -11.50
CA ASP A 138 -2.50 -22.13 -12.78
C ASP A 138 -1.02 -22.09 -13.24
N GLY A 139 -0.09 -22.01 -12.27
CA GLY A 139 1.35 -21.99 -12.50
C GLY A 139 1.95 -20.59 -12.70
N GLU A 140 1.12 -19.54 -12.60
CA GLU A 140 1.54 -18.15 -12.43
C GLU A 140 1.48 -17.76 -10.94
N THR A 141 2.26 -16.75 -10.55
CA THR A 141 2.06 -16.07 -9.25
C THR A 141 1.28 -14.80 -9.49
N MET A 142 0.08 -14.73 -8.93
CA MET A 142 -0.77 -13.54 -8.93
C MET A 142 -0.30 -12.59 -7.82
N ALA A 143 -0.14 -11.32 -8.15
CA ALA A 143 0.20 -10.23 -7.23
C ALA A 143 -0.94 -9.21 -7.18
N LEU A 144 -1.56 -9.10 -6.01
CA LEU A 144 -2.77 -8.32 -5.75
C LEU A 144 -2.46 -7.08 -4.91
N PHE A 145 -2.89 -5.93 -5.39
CA PHE A 145 -2.56 -4.61 -4.86
C PHE A 145 -3.80 -3.83 -4.41
N GLY A 146 -3.60 -2.86 -3.52
CA GLY A 146 -4.64 -2.00 -2.97
C GLY A 146 -4.88 -0.72 -3.76
N ASP A 147 -4.98 0.42 -3.06
CA ASP A 147 -5.30 1.71 -3.68
C ASP A 147 -4.24 2.05 -4.74
N THR A 148 -4.67 2.23 -5.99
CA THR A 148 -3.79 2.26 -7.17
C THR A 148 -4.06 3.49 -8.03
N PHE A 149 -3.00 4.15 -8.48
CA PHE A 149 -3.07 5.40 -9.25
C PHE A 149 -2.34 5.29 -10.60
N GLY A 150 -2.98 5.84 -11.63
CA GLY A 150 -2.48 5.91 -13.01
C GLY A 150 -1.93 7.31 -13.32
N ASP A 151 -2.50 7.98 -14.32
CA ASP A 151 -2.19 9.39 -14.59
C ASP A 151 -2.23 10.23 -13.31
N CYS A 152 -1.29 11.16 -13.21
CA CYS A 152 -1.10 12.04 -12.08
C CYS A 152 -1.44 13.50 -12.44
N THR A 153 -2.28 13.75 -13.46
CA THR A 153 -2.82 15.09 -13.69
C THR A 153 -3.82 15.47 -12.59
N PRO A 154 -3.96 16.76 -12.25
CA PRO A 154 -4.88 17.22 -11.19
C PRO A 154 -6.39 17.09 -11.50
N THR A 155 -6.79 16.28 -12.49
CA THR A 155 -8.16 16.23 -13.04
C THR A 155 -8.73 14.83 -13.20
N ASP A 156 -7.89 13.81 -13.38
CA ASP A 156 -8.24 12.40 -13.28
C ASP A 156 -6.98 11.68 -12.79
N ASN A 157 -7.05 11.08 -11.59
CA ASN A 157 -5.93 10.36 -10.98
C ASN A 157 -5.97 8.85 -11.29
N GLN A 158 -6.93 8.43 -12.12
CA GLN A 158 -7.20 7.06 -12.52
C GLN A 158 -7.18 6.07 -11.34
N TRP A 159 -7.89 6.44 -10.26
CA TRP A 159 -7.97 5.62 -9.05
C TRP A 159 -8.62 4.28 -9.34
N ARG A 160 -7.90 3.20 -9.07
CA ARG A 160 -8.46 1.85 -8.91
C ARG A 160 -8.32 1.45 -7.45
N SER A 161 -9.39 0.95 -6.84
CA SER A 161 -9.37 0.53 -5.42
C SER A 161 -8.50 -0.71 -5.17
N ASN A 162 -8.22 -1.46 -6.23
CA ASN A 162 -7.38 -2.65 -6.26
C ASN A 162 -7.03 -2.96 -7.72
N VAL A 163 -5.91 -3.64 -7.95
CA VAL A 163 -5.52 -4.22 -9.25
C VAL A 163 -4.77 -5.52 -9.03
N MET A 164 -4.68 -6.38 -10.05
CA MET A 164 -3.85 -7.58 -10.01
C MET A 164 -2.93 -7.66 -11.23
N LEU A 165 -1.68 -8.06 -10.98
CA LEU A 165 -0.69 -8.39 -11.98
C LEU A 165 -0.40 -9.89 -11.90
N ALA A 166 -0.39 -10.58 -13.03
CA ALA A 166 0.12 -11.94 -13.12
C ALA A 166 1.61 -11.92 -13.43
N THR A 167 2.36 -12.77 -12.73
CA THR A 167 3.81 -12.88 -12.85
C THR A 167 4.22 -14.33 -13.09
N ALA A 168 5.38 -14.56 -13.72
CA ALA A 168 5.86 -15.91 -14.00
C ALA A 168 6.04 -16.70 -12.68
N GLY A 169 5.46 -17.90 -12.61
CA GLY A 169 5.65 -18.78 -11.46
C GLY A 169 7.08 -19.31 -11.36
N GLY A 170 7.51 -19.59 -10.13
CA GLY A 170 8.86 -20.03 -9.81
C GLY A 170 9.59 -19.05 -8.88
N SER A 171 10.92 -19.02 -8.99
CA SER A 171 11.77 -18.31 -8.02
C SER A 171 11.84 -16.80 -8.29
N PRO A 172 11.45 -15.94 -7.33
CA PRO A 172 11.56 -14.49 -7.45
C PRO A 172 12.97 -13.98 -7.09
N GLU A 173 13.97 -14.86 -6.93
CA GLU A 173 15.37 -14.53 -6.62
C GLU A 173 15.99 -13.54 -7.63
N ASN A 174 15.49 -13.51 -8.87
CA ASN A 174 15.89 -12.58 -9.92
C ASN A 174 14.73 -11.63 -10.30
N GLY A 175 13.97 -11.22 -9.28
CA GLY A 175 12.74 -10.44 -9.42
C GLY A 175 11.51 -11.26 -9.79
N MET A 176 10.31 -10.68 -9.61
CA MET A 176 9.09 -11.18 -10.23
C MET A 176 9.02 -10.69 -11.69
N ASP A 177 8.77 -11.60 -12.63
CA ASP A 177 8.65 -11.30 -14.05
C ASP A 177 7.18 -11.02 -14.38
N VAL A 178 6.79 -9.75 -14.52
CA VAL A 178 5.40 -9.34 -14.73
C VAL A 178 4.98 -9.61 -16.17
N LEU A 179 3.94 -10.43 -16.35
CA LEU A 179 3.44 -10.87 -17.65
C LEU A 179 2.32 -9.97 -18.17
N ARG A 180 1.31 -9.71 -17.32
CA ARG A 180 0.10 -8.94 -17.67
C ARG A 180 -0.61 -8.41 -16.43
N ALA A 181 -1.41 -7.36 -16.59
CA ALA A 181 -2.49 -7.06 -15.67
C ALA A 181 -3.72 -7.95 -15.97
N VAL A 182 -4.46 -8.35 -14.94
CA VAL A 182 -5.74 -9.07 -15.06
C VAL A 182 -6.75 -8.53 -14.04
N PRO A 183 -7.97 -8.16 -14.47
CA PRO A 183 -8.37 -7.95 -15.85
C PRO A 183 -7.57 -6.77 -16.45
N SER A 184 -7.61 -6.65 -17.78
CA SER A 184 -7.01 -5.51 -18.47
C SER A 184 -7.93 -4.90 -19.52
N ASP A 185 -7.75 -3.62 -19.80
CA ASP A 185 -8.44 -2.94 -20.88
C ASP A 185 -7.88 -3.35 -22.27
N PRO A 186 -8.50 -2.98 -23.40
CA PRO A 186 -8.00 -3.33 -24.73
C PRO A 186 -6.67 -2.64 -25.12
N GLN A 187 -6.02 -1.91 -24.21
CA GLN A 187 -4.68 -1.34 -24.34
C GLN A 187 -3.67 -2.06 -23.42
N GLY A 188 -4.12 -3.01 -22.59
CA GLY A 188 -3.31 -3.74 -21.59
C GLY A 188 -3.22 -3.05 -20.23
N LYS A 189 -3.99 -1.98 -19.98
CA LYS A 189 -3.97 -1.24 -18.71
C LYS A 189 -4.76 -2.01 -17.64
N ALA A 190 -4.25 -1.98 -16.41
CA ALA A 190 -4.87 -2.65 -15.27
C ALA A 190 -6.23 -2.02 -14.96
N THR A 191 -7.26 -2.85 -14.83
CA THR A 191 -8.60 -2.45 -14.39
C THR A 191 -8.83 -2.88 -12.94
N ALA A 192 -9.84 -2.30 -12.28
CA ALA A 192 -10.17 -2.67 -10.90
C ALA A 192 -10.95 -3.99 -10.83
N LEU A 193 -10.62 -4.83 -9.85
CA LEU A 193 -11.33 -6.09 -9.60
C LEU A 193 -12.70 -5.80 -8.96
N VAL A 194 -12.67 -5.03 -7.86
CA VAL A 194 -13.85 -4.52 -7.15
C VAL A 194 -13.63 -3.04 -6.88
N GLN A 195 -14.15 -2.19 -7.76
CA GLN A 195 -13.99 -0.74 -7.64
C GLN A 195 -14.86 -0.20 -6.49
N GLY A 196 -14.28 0.59 -5.59
CA GLY A 196 -15.05 1.27 -4.55
C GLY A 196 -15.94 2.37 -5.09
N ALA A 197 -16.96 2.76 -4.33
CA ALA A 197 -17.89 3.84 -4.71
C ALA A 197 -17.27 5.26 -4.70
N HIS A 198 -16.03 5.42 -4.21
CA HIS A 198 -15.26 6.68 -4.17
C HIS A 198 -16.01 7.87 -3.53
N GLN A 199 -16.80 7.58 -2.50
CA GLN A 199 -17.62 8.55 -1.77
C GLN A 199 -16.76 9.34 -0.77
N SER A 200 -17.28 10.49 -0.30
CA SER A 200 -16.60 11.35 0.67
C SER A 200 -16.23 10.62 1.97
N ASN A 201 -15.07 10.95 2.54
CA ASN A 201 -14.54 10.31 3.74
C ASN A 201 -15.54 10.40 4.92
N GLY A 202 -16.00 9.26 5.42
CA GLY A 202 -16.98 9.13 6.50
C GLY A 202 -18.45 9.16 6.08
N THR A 203 -18.78 9.37 4.79
CA THR A 203 -20.18 9.37 4.32
C THR A 203 -20.67 7.98 3.94
N GLY A 204 -19.84 7.17 3.28
CA GLY A 204 -20.16 5.81 2.85
C GLY A 204 -18.89 5.04 2.46
N GLU A 205 -18.77 4.55 1.24
CA GLU A 205 -17.61 3.78 0.79
C GLU A 205 -16.57 4.64 0.07
N VAL A 206 -15.39 4.80 0.68
CA VAL A 206 -14.24 5.54 0.13
C VAL A 206 -13.50 4.68 -0.89
N THR A 207 -13.20 3.43 -0.55
CA THR A 207 -12.45 2.48 -1.39
C THR A 207 -12.66 1.05 -0.89
N VAL A 208 -12.29 0.05 -1.69
CA VAL A 208 -12.39 -1.39 -1.36
C VAL A 208 -11.01 -2.03 -1.47
N ILE A 209 -10.43 -2.41 -0.33
CA ILE A 209 -9.03 -2.86 -0.25
C ILE A 209 -8.98 -4.39 -0.01
N PRO A 210 -8.23 -5.17 -0.78
CA PRO A 210 -7.99 -6.59 -0.52
C PRO A 210 -7.12 -6.76 0.73
N THR A 211 -7.32 -7.86 1.45
CA THR A 211 -6.59 -8.14 2.71
C THR A 211 -5.93 -9.51 2.69
N ALA A 212 -6.58 -10.51 2.07
CA ALA A 212 -6.00 -11.81 1.76
C ALA A 212 -6.56 -12.35 0.44
N ALA A 213 -5.82 -13.23 -0.24
CA ALA A 213 -6.24 -13.90 -1.47
C ALA A 213 -5.68 -15.33 -1.58
N ILE A 214 -6.33 -16.16 -2.39
CA ILE A 214 -6.10 -17.60 -2.49
C ILE A 214 -6.69 -18.17 -3.80
N SER A 215 -6.06 -19.21 -4.36
CA SER A 215 -6.66 -20.08 -5.39
C SER A 215 -7.08 -21.42 -4.77
N THR A 216 -8.25 -21.95 -5.13
CA THR A 216 -8.72 -23.25 -4.64
C THR A 216 -9.33 -24.08 -5.77
N GLY A 217 -8.49 -24.87 -6.43
CA GLY A 217 -8.83 -25.42 -7.75
C GLY A 217 -8.90 -24.27 -8.77
N ASP A 218 -9.86 -24.38 -9.69
CA ASP A 218 -10.09 -23.45 -10.79
C ASP A 218 -10.63 -22.07 -10.33
N ASP A 219 -11.12 -21.96 -9.08
CA ASP A 219 -11.68 -20.72 -8.51
C ASP A 219 -10.61 -19.90 -7.76
N MET A 220 -10.68 -18.56 -7.86
CA MET A 220 -9.93 -17.63 -7.02
C MET A 220 -10.82 -16.86 -6.05
N TYR A 221 -10.33 -16.63 -4.83
CA TYR A 221 -11.04 -15.88 -3.79
C TYR A 221 -10.13 -14.81 -3.15
N MET A 222 -10.72 -13.68 -2.77
CA MET A 222 -10.09 -12.68 -1.90
C MET A 222 -11.03 -12.19 -0.81
N ARG A 223 -10.50 -11.82 0.36
CA ARG A 223 -11.22 -11.09 1.41
C ARG A 223 -10.93 -9.60 1.25
N VAL A 224 -11.96 -8.81 0.98
CA VAL A 224 -11.87 -7.34 0.89
C VAL A 224 -12.43 -6.65 2.13
N MET A 225 -12.00 -5.41 2.37
CA MET A 225 -12.61 -4.46 3.30
C MET A 225 -13.10 -3.22 2.56
N SER A 226 -14.31 -2.75 2.86
CA SER A 226 -14.82 -1.46 2.37
C SER A 226 -14.48 -0.39 3.38
N VAL A 227 -13.58 0.53 3.02
CA VAL A 227 -13.14 1.61 3.89
C VAL A 227 -14.21 2.70 3.95
N ARG A 228 -14.59 3.10 5.16
CA ARG A 228 -15.55 4.17 5.43
C ARG A 228 -14.89 5.52 5.63
N ASP A 229 -13.87 5.54 6.49
CA ASP A 229 -13.10 6.73 6.78
C ASP A 229 -11.68 6.37 7.19
N TRP A 230 -10.72 7.08 6.59
CA TRP A 230 -9.38 7.22 7.12
C TRP A 230 -9.41 8.21 8.28
N ASN A 231 -8.81 7.87 9.42
CA ASN A 231 -8.78 8.73 10.61
C ASN A 231 -7.34 9.13 11.01
N ALA A 232 -6.86 8.78 12.21
CA ALA A 232 -5.48 9.03 12.61
C ALA A 232 -4.51 8.14 11.80
N PRO A 233 -3.21 8.49 11.65
CA PRO A 233 -2.26 7.70 10.87
C PRO A 233 -2.18 6.23 11.34
N GLY A 234 -2.79 5.31 10.58
CA GLY A 234 -2.89 3.89 10.93
C GLY A 234 -4.17 3.46 11.65
N GLY A 235 -5.22 4.30 11.62
CA GLY A 235 -6.58 3.95 11.98
C GLY A 235 -7.55 4.28 10.84
N TRP A 236 -8.52 3.39 10.61
CA TRP A 236 -9.66 3.60 9.74
C TRP A 236 -10.86 2.84 10.29
N ASN A 237 -12.05 3.25 9.86
CA ASN A 237 -13.28 2.46 10.04
C ASN A 237 -13.70 1.87 8.69
N THR A 238 -14.34 0.71 8.72
CA THR A 238 -14.92 0.06 7.55
C THR A 238 -16.44 0.17 7.54
N ASN A 239 -17.06 -0.20 6.42
CA ASN A 239 -18.50 -0.44 6.33
C ASN A 239 -18.84 -1.94 6.46
N TYR A 240 -18.00 -2.78 5.86
CA TYR A 240 -18.08 -4.25 5.90
C TYR A 240 -16.74 -4.87 5.47
N SER A 241 -16.64 -6.18 5.63
CA SER A 241 -15.68 -7.06 4.95
C SER A 241 -16.42 -8.22 4.28
N ALA A 242 -15.95 -8.70 3.12
CA ALA A 242 -16.63 -9.73 2.31
C ALA A 242 -15.63 -10.63 1.57
N LEU A 243 -16.03 -11.86 1.24
CA LEU A 243 -15.36 -12.62 0.19
C LEU A 243 -15.78 -12.08 -1.19
N VAL A 244 -14.85 -12.18 -2.13
CA VAL A 244 -15.04 -11.91 -3.56
C VAL A 244 -14.43 -13.08 -4.32
N LYS A 245 -15.10 -13.53 -5.38
CA LYS A 245 -14.74 -14.70 -6.17
C LYS A 245 -14.53 -14.36 -7.64
N SER A 246 -13.57 -15.02 -8.29
CA SER A 246 -13.45 -15.16 -9.75
C SER A 246 -13.52 -16.64 -10.14
N THR A 247 -14.09 -16.93 -11.32
CA THR A 247 -14.23 -18.27 -11.91
C THR A 247 -13.77 -18.28 -13.39
N ASP A 248 -12.92 -17.33 -13.74
CA ASP A 248 -12.55 -16.96 -15.11
C ASP A 248 -11.13 -16.37 -15.16
N ASP A 249 -10.22 -17.06 -14.47
CA ASP A 249 -8.77 -16.78 -14.43
C ASP A 249 -8.42 -15.33 -13.97
N GLY A 250 -9.37 -14.66 -13.32
CA GLY A 250 -9.25 -13.30 -12.76
C GLY A 250 -9.90 -12.20 -13.60
N GLU A 251 -10.49 -12.51 -14.75
CA GLU A 251 -11.06 -11.52 -15.68
C GLU A 251 -12.37 -10.88 -15.17
N SER A 252 -13.10 -11.51 -14.23
CA SER A 252 -14.20 -10.87 -13.52
C SER A 252 -14.34 -11.33 -12.06
N TRP A 253 -14.86 -10.43 -11.22
CA TRP A 253 -14.93 -10.63 -9.77
C TRP A 253 -16.31 -10.27 -9.22
N THR A 254 -16.85 -11.18 -8.39
CA THR A 254 -18.20 -11.10 -7.82
C THR A 254 -18.13 -11.16 -6.30
N VAL A 255 -18.72 -10.18 -5.62
CA VAL A 255 -18.79 -10.12 -4.15
C VAL A 255 -19.85 -11.10 -3.64
N LEU A 256 -19.48 -11.98 -2.72
CA LEU A 256 -20.38 -12.99 -2.15
C LEU A 256 -21.18 -12.37 -1.00
N THR A 257 -22.41 -11.94 -1.27
CA THR A 257 -23.21 -11.07 -0.38
C THR A 257 -23.51 -11.71 0.98
N GLU A 258 -23.75 -13.01 1.04
CA GLU A 258 -24.01 -13.72 2.30
C GLU A 258 -22.79 -13.74 3.24
N THR A 259 -21.57 -13.56 2.70
CA THR A 259 -20.32 -13.56 3.47
C THR A 259 -19.98 -12.21 4.13
N MET A 260 -20.85 -11.20 3.99
CA MET A 260 -20.60 -9.83 4.44
C MET A 260 -20.66 -9.65 5.96
N ARG A 261 -19.50 -9.39 6.57
CA ARG A 261 -19.34 -8.97 7.97
C ARG A 261 -19.66 -7.47 8.12
N ARG A 262 -20.94 -7.08 8.03
CA ARG A 262 -21.40 -5.68 8.02
C ARG A 262 -21.32 -5.01 9.40
N VAL A 263 -20.68 -3.84 9.45
CA VAL A 263 -20.56 -3.00 10.67
C VAL A 263 -21.31 -1.67 10.56
N THR A 264 -21.73 -1.24 9.36
CA THR A 264 -22.59 -0.06 9.16
C THR A 264 -23.77 -0.35 8.23
N ASP A 265 -24.82 0.49 8.32
CA ASP A 265 -25.94 0.52 7.36
C ASP A 265 -25.69 1.55 6.25
N PHE A 266 -24.57 1.38 5.55
CA PHE A 266 -24.21 2.13 4.35
C PHE A 266 -25.09 1.72 3.16
N THR A 267 -25.27 2.63 2.21
CA THR A 267 -26.00 2.37 0.95
C THR A 267 -25.32 3.08 -0.21
N GLY A 268 -25.29 2.42 -1.38
CA GLY A 268 -24.63 2.92 -2.59
C GLY A 268 -23.24 2.31 -2.77
N TRP A 269 -23.07 1.64 -3.90
CA TRP A 269 -21.89 0.89 -4.33
C TRP A 269 -21.44 1.43 -5.70
N ASN A 270 -20.25 1.06 -6.18
CA ASN A 270 -19.90 1.36 -7.57
C ASN A 270 -20.76 0.50 -8.52
N PRO A 271 -21.42 1.08 -9.55
CA PRO A 271 -22.30 0.34 -10.46
C PRO A 271 -21.58 -0.68 -11.37
N THR A 272 -20.25 -0.79 -11.33
CA THR A 272 -19.50 -1.86 -12.01
C THR A 272 -19.34 -3.13 -11.18
N VAL A 273 -19.56 -3.09 -9.85
CA VAL A 273 -19.32 -4.24 -8.97
C VAL A 273 -20.43 -5.28 -9.12
N GLN A 274 -20.03 -6.53 -9.30
CA GLN A 274 -20.93 -7.68 -9.36
C GLN A 274 -21.13 -8.27 -7.95
N PHE A 275 -22.32 -8.79 -7.69
CA PHE A 275 -22.71 -9.33 -6.39
C PHE A 275 -23.56 -10.59 -6.57
N GLU A 276 -23.31 -11.62 -5.77
CA GLU A 276 -24.11 -12.84 -5.74
C GLU A 276 -24.52 -13.20 -4.30
N PRO A 277 -25.83 -13.29 -4.00
CA PRO A 277 -26.93 -12.66 -4.73
C PRO A 277 -26.81 -11.12 -4.77
N ALA A 278 -27.59 -10.46 -5.64
CA ALA A 278 -27.61 -8.99 -5.70
C ALA A 278 -28.08 -8.37 -4.35
N PRO A 279 -27.48 -7.25 -3.89
CA PRO A 279 -27.68 -6.73 -2.54
C PRO A 279 -28.98 -5.91 -2.42
N ASP A 280 -29.90 -6.39 -1.58
CA ASP A 280 -31.11 -5.70 -1.16
C ASP A 280 -31.38 -5.92 0.34
N SER A 281 -32.54 -5.48 0.83
CA SER A 281 -32.92 -5.57 2.25
C SER A 281 -33.27 -6.98 2.75
N GLU A 282 -33.39 -7.96 1.86
CA GLU A 282 -33.64 -9.37 2.19
C GLU A 282 -32.38 -10.24 1.98
N THR A 283 -31.48 -9.86 1.06
CA THR A 283 -30.22 -10.59 0.79
C THR A 283 -29.01 -10.12 1.60
N LEU A 284 -28.94 -8.85 2.01
CA LEU A 284 -27.83 -8.36 2.84
C LEU A 284 -27.91 -8.92 4.27
N PRO A 285 -26.81 -9.47 4.82
CA PRO A 285 -26.74 -9.82 6.23
C PRO A 285 -27.12 -8.64 7.16
N PRO A 286 -27.61 -8.89 8.38
CA PRO A 286 -27.89 -7.83 9.35
C PRO A 286 -26.59 -7.09 9.71
N VAL A 287 -26.72 -5.79 10.00
CA VAL A 287 -25.60 -5.00 10.56
C VAL A 287 -25.40 -5.41 12.01
N ASP A 288 -24.22 -5.93 12.32
CA ASP A 288 -23.84 -6.37 13.67
C ASP A 288 -22.42 -5.88 14.00
N GLY A 289 -22.35 -4.62 14.45
CA GLY A 289 -21.09 -3.98 14.82
C GLY A 289 -20.41 -4.67 16.00
N ASP A 290 -21.18 -5.13 16.99
CA ASP A 290 -20.64 -5.77 18.20
C ASP A 290 -19.97 -7.12 17.87
N ARG A 291 -20.54 -7.89 16.92
CA ARG A 291 -19.95 -9.14 16.41
C ARG A 291 -18.80 -8.91 15.42
N TRP A 292 -18.94 -7.97 14.49
CA TRP A 292 -18.07 -7.90 13.31
C TRP A 292 -16.96 -6.85 13.34
N TYR A 293 -16.97 -5.87 14.27
CA TYR A 293 -15.92 -4.84 14.34
C TYR A 293 -14.52 -5.44 14.54
N GLY A 294 -14.40 -6.59 15.21
CA GLY A 294 -13.15 -7.33 15.41
C GLY A 294 -12.66 -8.17 14.21
N ALA A 295 -13.40 -8.22 13.10
CA ALA A 295 -13.15 -9.15 11.99
C ALA A 295 -13.38 -8.49 10.61
N GLN A 296 -12.67 -7.39 10.35
CA GLN A 296 -12.82 -6.55 9.15
C GLN A 296 -11.65 -6.65 8.16
N MET A 297 -10.51 -7.18 8.56
CA MET A 297 -9.38 -7.53 7.69
C MET A 297 -8.98 -8.98 7.94
N SER A 298 -8.22 -9.59 7.03
CA SER A 298 -7.81 -10.98 7.19
C SER A 298 -6.44 -11.32 6.61
N ALA A 299 -5.89 -12.44 7.06
CA ALA A 299 -4.79 -13.17 6.44
C ALA A 299 -5.21 -14.63 6.22
N PHE A 300 -4.90 -15.20 5.06
CA PHE A 300 -5.25 -16.58 4.71
C PHE A 300 -4.05 -17.52 4.85
N LEU A 301 -4.30 -18.74 5.33
CA LEU A 301 -3.34 -19.83 5.43
C LEU A 301 -4.03 -21.15 5.02
N LEU A 302 -3.44 -21.88 4.08
CA LEU A 302 -3.82 -23.26 3.77
C LEU A 302 -3.09 -24.23 4.71
N ASP A 303 -3.84 -25.06 5.44
CA ASP A 303 -3.31 -26.22 6.17
C ASP A 303 -4.39 -27.30 6.31
N ALA A 304 -3.98 -28.59 6.31
CA ALA A 304 -4.81 -29.75 6.65
C ALA A 304 -6.21 -29.80 6.01
N GLY A 305 -6.36 -29.34 4.76
CA GLY A 305 -7.62 -29.31 4.01
C GLY A 305 -8.61 -28.21 4.44
N HIS A 306 -8.16 -27.24 5.24
CA HIS A 306 -8.91 -26.08 5.68
C HIS A 306 -8.26 -24.79 5.15
N LEU A 307 -9.09 -23.77 4.93
CA LEU A 307 -8.64 -22.39 4.97
C LEU A 307 -8.67 -21.94 6.44
N TYR A 308 -7.52 -21.56 6.98
CA TYR A 308 -7.42 -20.79 8.21
C TYR A 308 -7.43 -19.29 7.85
N GLU A 309 -8.29 -18.54 8.52
CA GLU A 309 -8.46 -17.11 8.33
C GLU A 309 -8.18 -16.41 9.66
N TYR A 310 -7.02 -15.78 9.76
CA TYR A 310 -6.72 -14.84 10.84
C TYR A 310 -7.51 -13.57 10.56
N VAL A 311 -8.22 -13.03 11.55
CA VAL A 311 -9.03 -11.82 11.37
C VAL A 311 -8.65 -10.74 12.38
N THR A 312 -8.60 -9.49 11.94
CA THR A 312 -8.33 -8.33 12.79
C THR A 312 -9.46 -7.29 12.65
N PRO A 313 -9.63 -6.36 13.61
CA PRO A 313 -10.43 -5.16 13.38
C PRO A 313 -9.82 -4.28 12.29
N SER A 314 -10.55 -3.23 11.90
CA SER A 314 -10.02 -2.20 11.00
C SER A 314 -8.95 -1.34 11.69
N GLY A 315 -7.87 -1.04 10.97
CA GLY A 315 -6.74 -0.28 11.50
C GLY A 315 -5.67 -1.13 12.19
N ARG A 316 -4.56 -0.47 12.54
CA ARG A 316 -3.26 -1.09 12.86
C ARG A 316 -3.03 -1.37 14.35
N GLN A 317 -4.12 -1.56 15.11
CA GLN A 317 -4.10 -1.45 16.58
C GLN A 317 -4.70 -2.67 17.31
N GLY A 318 -5.35 -3.57 16.58
CA GLY A 318 -6.03 -4.73 17.16
C GLY A 318 -5.13 -5.94 17.36
N PRO A 319 -5.66 -7.00 18.01
CA PRO A 319 -5.12 -8.35 17.94
C PRO A 319 -5.58 -9.06 16.66
N ALA A 320 -5.13 -10.29 16.46
CA ALA A 320 -5.75 -11.23 15.52
C ALA A 320 -6.49 -12.34 16.27
N MET A 321 -7.75 -12.57 15.90
CA MET A 321 -8.49 -13.81 16.19
C MET A 321 -8.25 -14.82 15.05
N LEU A 322 -8.70 -16.07 15.24
CA LEU A 322 -8.61 -17.12 14.22
C LEU A 322 -9.95 -17.82 14.01
N THR A 323 -10.35 -17.95 12.75
CA THR A 323 -11.40 -18.85 12.29
C THR A 323 -10.85 -19.80 11.22
N ARG A 324 -11.56 -20.89 10.93
CA ARG A 324 -11.24 -21.82 9.85
C ARG A 324 -12.50 -22.37 9.20
N VAL A 325 -12.38 -22.82 7.96
CA VAL A 325 -13.45 -23.46 7.20
C VAL A 325 -12.86 -24.62 6.36
N PRO A 326 -13.56 -25.76 6.20
CA PRO A 326 -13.15 -26.79 5.25
C PRO A 326 -13.09 -26.19 3.84
N ILE A 327 -12.06 -26.51 3.04
CA ILE A 327 -11.77 -25.74 1.82
C ILE A 327 -12.90 -25.73 0.78
N GLY A 328 -13.69 -26.81 0.71
CA GLY A 328 -14.88 -26.90 -0.15
C GLY A 328 -16.14 -26.22 0.41
N GLN A 329 -16.02 -25.38 1.44
CA GLN A 329 -17.12 -24.70 2.14
C GLN A 329 -16.82 -23.20 2.41
N ILE A 330 -15.79 -22.62 1.78
CA ILE A 330 -15.40 -21.20 1.95
C ILE A 330 -16.58 -20.21 1.76
N GLU A 331 -17.52 -20.54 0.87
CA GLU A 331 -18.68 -19.69 0.57
C GLU A 331 -19.77 -19.73 1.66
N ASP A 332 -19.80 -20.75 2.52
CA ASP A 332 -20.84 -20.95 3.55
C ASP A 332 -20.41 -20.29 4.88
N PRO A 333 -21.03 -19.16 5.31
CA PRO A 333 -20.65 -18.49 6.55
C PRO A 333 -20.92 -19.31 7.81
N ALA A 334 -21.79 -20.32 7.75
CA ALA A 334 -22.12 -21.21 8.86
C ALA A 334 -21.17 -22.42 8.98
N ALA A 335 -20.29 -22.63 8.00
CA ALA A 335 -19.24 -23.65 8.06
C ALA A 335 -17.95 -23.17 8.78
N TYR A 336 -17.90 -21.91 9.18
CA TYR A 336 -16.74 -21.29 9.83
C TYR A 336 -16.69 -21.58 11.34
N GLU A 337 -15.69 -22.34 11.76
CA GLU A 337 -15.37 -22.58 13.17
C GLU A 337 -14.38 -21.51 13.70
N TRP A 338 -14.56 -21.04 14.92
CA TRP A 338 -13.74 -20.00 15.56
C TRP A 338 -12.94 -20.58 16.74
N TYR A 339 -11.65 -20.24 16.85
CA TYR A 339 -10.79 -20.81 17.90
C TYR A 339 -11.08 -20.18 19.26
N ALA A 340 -11.42 -21.01 20.25
CA ALA A 340 -11.78 -20.58 21.60
C ALA A 340 -10.61 -20.57 22.60
N GLY A 341 -9.40 -20.89 22.13
CA GLY A 341 -8.18 -20.93 22.94
C GLY A 341 -7.76 -22.33 23.42
N PRO A 342 -6.56 -22.45 24.03
CA PRO A 342 -5.97 -23.72 24.43
C PRO A 342 -6.87 -24.56 25.35
N GLY A 343 -7.28 -25.74 24.85
CA GLY A 343 -8.14 -26.67 25.58
C GLY A 343 -9.64 -26.33 25.57
N ALA A 344 -10.06 -25.18 25.02
CA ALA A 344 -11.45 -24.86 24.77
C ALA A 344 -11.94 -25.39 23.41
N GLY A 345 -11.06 -25.42 22.41
CA GLY A 345 -11.33 -25.98 21.09
C GLY A 345 -11.86 -24.94 20.09
N TRP A 346 -12.92 -25.30 19.36
CA TRP A 346 -13.50 -24.50 18.30
C TRP A 346 -15.02 -24.32 18.52
N THR A 347 -15.60 -23.21 18.05
CA THR A 347 -17.01 -22.83 18.24
C THR A 347 -17.60 -22.10 17.03
N ASP A 348 -18.91 -22.22 16.81
CA ASP A 348 -19.64 -21.66 15.66
C ASP A 348 -19.75 -20.11 15.63
N GLU A 349 -19.11 -19.42 16.58
CA GLU A 349 -19.29 -17.98 16.87
C GLU A 349 -17.95 -17.31 17.25
N PRO A 350 -17.71 -16.03 16.89
CA PRO A 350 -16.50 -15.30 17.25
C PRO A 350 -16.24 -15.27 18.76
N THR A 351 -15.02 -15.64 19.15
CA THR A 351 -14.69 -15.99 20.55
C THR A 351 -14.10 -14.83 21.35
N GLY A 352 -13.55 -13.82 20.68
CA GLY A 352 -12.69 -12.81 21.33
C GLY A 352 -11.36 -13.37 21.84
N TYR A 353 -10.92 -14.53 21.35
CA TYR A 353 -9.61 -15.10 21.71
C TYR A 353 -8.51 -14.60 20.76
N ASP A 354 -7.59 -13.79 21.30
CA ASP A 354 -6.41 -13.31 20.60
C ASP A 354 -5.41 -14.47 20.37
N VAL A 355 -5.27 -14.95 19.13
CA VAL A 355 -4.18 -15.89 18.76
C VAL A 355 -2.85 -15.16 18.64
N ILE A 356 -2.86 -13.94 18.09
CA ILE A 356 -1.72 -13.03 18.07
C ILE A 356 -2.14 -11.77 18.81
N PRO A 357 -1.50 -11.41 19.94
CA PRO A 357 -1.89 -10.25 20.73
C PRO A 357 -1.60 -8.94 19.98
N ALA A 358 -2.35 -7.89 20.32
CA ALA A 358 -2.17 -6.57 19.74
C ALA A 358 -0.72 -6.04 19.92
N ARG A 359 -0.15 -5.34 18.95
CA ARG A 359 -0.76 -4.81 17.70
C ARG A 359 -0.45 -5.69 16.50
N VAL A 360 -1.46 -5.95 15.67
CA VAL A 360 -1.38 -6.64 14.38
C VAL A 360 -1.85 -5.68 13.28
N GLU A 361 -1.20 -5.75 12.13
CA GLU A 361 -1.33 -4.83 11.01
C GLU A 361 -1.00 -5.59 9.71
N GLU A 362 -1.85 -5.51 8.69
CA GLU A 362 -1.57 -6.02 7.32
C GLU A 362 -0.79 -7.35 7.29
N LEU A 363 -1.34 -8.33 8.01
CA LEU A 363 -0.73 -9.61 8.36
C LEU A 363 -0.61 -10.54 7.14
N SER A 364 0.50 -11.28 7.04
CA SER A 364 0.59 -12.49 6.22
C SER A 364 1.08 -13.68 7.04
N VAL A 365 0.59 -14.89 6.72
CA VAL A 365 0.91 -16.13 7.45
C VAL A 365 1.11 -17.28 6.46
N GLN A 366 2.21 -18.03 6.60
CA GLN A 366 2.50 -19.24 5.80
C GLN A 366 3.11 -20.33 6.68
N TYR A 367 3.25 -21.54 6.15
CA TYR A 367 4.12 -22.57 6.73
C TYR A 367 5.50 -22.52 6.07
N ASN A 368 6.56 -22.73 6.84
CA ASN A 368 7.94 -22.68 6.37
C ASN A 368 8.66 -24.01 6.68
N GLU A 369 9.03 -24.75 5.64
CA GLU A 369 9.64 -26.08 5.80
C GLU A 369 11.02 -26.05 6.47
N HIS A 370 11.83 -25.00 6.21
CA HIS A 370 13.20 -24.87 6.74
C HIS A 370 13.22 -24.72 8.27
N LEU A 371 12.29 -23.93 8.82
CA LEU A 371 12.11 -23.77 10.27
C LEU A 371 11.28 -24.91 10.91
N ASP A 372 10.52 -25.69 10.12
CA ASP A 372 9.48 -26.61 10.59
C ASP A 372 8.40 -25.87 11.42
N LYS A 373 8.02 -24.65 11.00
CA LYS A 373 7.09 -23.76 11.74
C LYS A 373 6.10 -23.04 10.82
N TYR A 374 4.95 -22.68 11.39
CA TYR A 374 4.13 -21.59 10.87
C TYR A 374 4.82 -20.26 11.17
N ILE A 375 4.85 -19.37 10.18
CA ILE A 375 5.43 -18.02 10.28
C ILE A 375 4.34 -16.98 10.06
N ALA A 376 4.38 -15.90 10.85
CA ALA A 376 3.45 -14.77 10.75
C ALA A 376 4.23 -13.45 10.68
N MET A 377 4.05 -12.70 9.58
CA MET A 377 4.71 -11.41 9.35
C MET A 377 3.72 -10.26 9.50
N THR A 378 4.11 -9.25 10.28
CA THR A 378 3.33 -8.03 10.57
C THR A 378 4.30 -6.88 10.87
N PRO A 379 3.95 -5.61 10.57
CA PRO A 379 4.75 -4.47 10.98
C PRO A 379 4.90 -4.38 12.50
N SER A 380 5.99 -3.75 12.94
CA SER A 380 6.45 -3.78 14.34
C SER A 380 6.50 -2.40 15.00
N PRO A 381 6.42 -2.32 16.35
CA PRO A 381 6.65 -1.08 17.06
C PRO A 381 8.09 -0.56 16.94
N THR A 382 9.09 -1.47 16.89
CA THR A 382 10.52 -1.13 16.89
C THR A 382 11.12 -1.15 15.49
N GLY A 383 10.79 -2.16 14.70
CA GLY A 383 11.18 -2.30 13.30
C GLY A 383 10.00 -2.16 12.34
N VAL A 384 10.28 -2.12 11.05
CA VAL A 384 9.29 -2.01 9.97
C VAL A 384 8.55 -3.33 9.77
N VAL A 385 9.25 -4.45 9.96
CA VAL A 385 8.71 -5.80 9.81
C VAL A 385 9.18 -6.64 10.99
N SER A 386 8.25 -7.39 11.58
CA SER A 386 8.57 -8.48 12.50
C SER A 386 7.97 -9.80 12.03
N MET A 387 8.60 -10.89 12.46
CA MET A 387 8.08 -12.24 12.28
C MET A 387 7.89 -12.94 13.63
N ARG A 388 6.82 -13.73 13.75
CA ARG A 388 6.60 -14.69 14.85
C ARG A 388 6.57 -16.10 14.27
N VAL A 389 6.93 -17.09 15.07
CA VAL A 389 6.86 -18.52 14.71
C VAL A 389 5.89 -19.29 15.60
N SER A 390 5.34 -20.41 15.12
CA SER A 390 4.57 -21.35 15.95
C SER A 390 4.60 -22.80 15.43
N GLU A 391 4.33 -23.73 16.35
CA GLU A 391 4.12 -25.17 16.07
C GLU A 391 2.75 -25.47 15.43
N SER A 392 1.81 -24.52 15.44
CA SER A 392 0.47 -24.70 14.87
C SER A 392 -0.17 -23.37 14.44
N PRO A 393 -1.20 -23.37 13.57
CA PRO A 393 -1.88 -22.14 13.14
C PRO A 393 -2.45 -21.31 14.31
N TRP A 394 -2.94 -21.98 15.36
CA TRP A 394 -3.59 -21.35 16.51
C TRP A 394 -2.64 -21.01 17.66
N GLY A 395 -1.32 -21.06 17.43
CA GLY A 395 -0.32 -20.71 18.42
C GLY A 395 0.05 -21.86 19.40
N PRO A 396 0.71 -21.54 20.53
CA PRO A 396 1.16 -20.21 20.93
C PRO A 396 2.21 -19.67 19.94
N TRP A 397 2.11 -18.39 19.62
CA TRP A 397 3.09 -17.69 18.79
C TRP A 397 4.26 -17.19 19.63
N SER A 398 5.46 -17.17 19.04
CA SER A 398 6.66 -16.62 19.67
C SER A 398 6.52 -15.12 19.96
N GLU A 399 7.46 -14.58 20.75
CA GLU A 399 7.72 -13.14 20.73
C GLU A 399 8.25 -12.69 19.34
N PRO A 400 8.10 -11.41 18.96
CA PRO A 400 8.39 -10.96 17.60
C PRO A 400 9.90 -10.77 17.40
N GLN A 401 10.47 -11.49 16.43
CA GLN A 401 11.78 -11.19 15.89
C GLN A 401 11.67 -9.97 14.97
N THR A 402 12.56 -8.99 15.09
CA THR A 402 12.66 -7.92 14.08
C THR A 402 13.39 -8.45 12.85
N ILE A 403 12.84 -8.20 11.65
CA ILE A 403 13.40 -8.64 10.35
C ILE A 403 13.88 -7.44 9.51
N VAL A 404 13.13 -6.34 9.54
CA VAL A 404 13.46 -5.07 8.86
C VAL A 404 13.29 -3.94 9.87
N ASP A 405 14.20 -2.98 9.91
CA ASP A 405 14.10 -1.80 10.78
C ASP A 405 13.86 -0.47 10.03
N ARG A 406 13.65 0.62 10.78
CA ARG A 406 13.37 1.95 10.21
C ARG A 406 14.61 2.67 9.66
N SER A 407 15.83 2.18 9.89
CA SER A 407 17.01 2.70 9.20
C SER A 407 17.01 2.26 7.73
N MET A 408 16.54 1.03 7.49
CA MET A 408 16.31 0.45 6.17
C MET A 408 15.14 1.16 5.50
N PHE A 409 13.89 0.84 5.90
CA PHE A 409 12.66 1.28 5.23
C PHE A 409 11.78 2.18 6.15
N PRO A 410 12.13 3.47 6.41
CA PRO A 410 11.48 4.32 7.41
C PRO A 410 9.94 4.31 7.42
N ASN A 411 9.34 4.16 6.23
CA ASN A 411 7.91 4.23 5.97
C ASN A 411 7.31 2.93 5.40
N GLY A 412 7.96 1.79 5.60
CA GLY A 412 7.49 0.49 5.12
C GLY A 412 6.25 -0.04 5.87
N TYR A 413 5.43 -0.87 5.21
CA TYR A 413 4.25 -1.55 5.75
C TYR A 413 3.79 -2.72 4.86
N ALA A 414 2.74 -3.45 5.28
CA ALA A 414 2.17 -4.58 4.55
C ALA A 414 3.19 -5.62 4.01
N PRO A 415 3.94 -6.31 4.90
CA PRO A 415 4.83 -7.40 4.50
C PRO A 415 4.01 -8.65 4.10
N MET A 416 3.97 -8.97 2.80
CA MET A 416 3.22 -10.13 2.29
C MET A 416 4.16 -11.23 1.81
N ILE A 417 4.18 -12.38 2.50
CA ILE A 417 5.02 -13.53 2.16
C ILE A 417 4.69 -14.04 0.74
N HIS A 418 5.72 -14.23 -0.09
CA HIS A 418 5.60 -14.73 -1.45
C HIS A 418 5.54 -16.27 -1.46
N PRO A 419 4.58 -16.90 -2.18
CA PRO A 419 4.26 -18.33 -2.06
C PRO A 419 5.43 -19.27 -2.39
N PHE A 420 6.37 -18.86 -3.25
CA PHE A 420 7.59 -19.63 -3.51
C PHE A 420 8.34 -20.04 -2.23
N THR A 421 8.30 -19.23 -1.17
CA THR A 421 8.89 -19.51 0.14
C THR A 421 8.33 -20.77 0.81
N THR A 422 7.06 -21.11 0.55
CA THR A 422 6.44 -22.34 1.05
C THR A 422 6.93 -23.55 0.24
N ASP A 423 6.96 -23.42 -1.10
CA ASP A 423 7.16 -24.56 -2.00
C ASP A 423 8.64 -24.88 -2.31
N ASN A 424 9.56 -23.92 -2.19
CA ASN A 424 10.94 -24.03 -2.68
C ASN A 424 11.93 -23.16 -1.88
N ASP A 425 13.12 -23.69 -1.62
CA ASP A 425 14.26 -22.99 -0.99
C ASP A 425 13.86 -22.14 0.24
N SER A 426 13.06 -22.75 1.12
CA SER A 426 12.36 -22.11 2.24
C SER A 426 13.26 -21.52 3.32
N ARG A 427 14.59 -21.67 3.22
CA ARG A 427 15.57 -20.87 3.96
C ARG A 427 15.48 -19.39 3.62
N TYR A 428 15.21 -19.08 2.35
CA TYR A 428 15.09 -17.71 1.86
C TYR A 428 13.62 -17.28 1.88
N LEU A 429 13.30 -16.42 2.85
CA LEU A 429 12.00 -15.80 3.01
C LEU A 429 11.84 -14.66 2.01
N TYR A 430 11.07 -14.88 0.95
CA TYR A 430 10.70 -13.85 -0.03
C TYR A 430 9.37 -13.22 0.36
N TYR A 431 9.28 -11.89 0.30
CA TYR A 431 8.06 -11.15 0.62
C TYR A 431 8.03 -9.80 -0.09
N THR A 432 6.83 -9.29 -0.36
CA THR A 432 6.65 -7.92 -0.80
C THR A 432 6.60 -6.96 0.40
N LEU A 433 6.93 -5.69 0.18
CA LEU A 433 6.85 -4.63 1.19
C LEU A 433 6.44 -3.31 0.54
N SER A 434 5.37 -2.68 1.05
CA SER A 434 4.88 -1.36 0.60
C SER A 434 5.60 -0.22 1.31
N THR A 435 5.67 0.97 0.70
CA THR A 435 6.26 2.18 1.32
C THR A 435 5.38 3.42 1.13
N TRP A 436 5.12 4.20 2.19
CA TRP A 436 4.17 5.34 2.13
C TRP A 436 4.68 6.58 1.36
N ASP A 437 5.99 6.68 1.13
CA ASP A 437 6.66 7.83 0.51
C ASP A 437 6.82 7.67 -1.00
N ALA A 438 7.30 6.49 -1.46
CA ALA A 438 7.27 6.13 -2.87
C ALA A 438 5.87 5.75 -3.37
N TYR A 439 4.98 5.38 -2.44
CA TYR A 439 3.68 4.73 -2.68
C TYR A 439 3.79 3.61 -3.74
N ASN A 440 4.72 2.70 -3.49
CA ASN A 440 5.07 1.59 -4.36
C ASN A 440 5.57 0.39 -3.55
N VAL A 441 5.60 -0.77 -4.19
CA VAL A 441 5.90 -2.08 -3.58
C VAL A 441 7.29 -2.57 -4.00
N PHE A 442 8.03 -3.15 -3.05
CA PHE A 442 9.33 -3.79 -3.24
C PHE A 442 9.23 -5.29 -3.05
N LEU A 443 10.16 -6.05 -3.63
CA LEU A 443 10.41 -7.45 -3.31
C LEU A 443 11.68 -7.54 -2.46
N LEU A 444 11.57 -8.14 -1.29
CA LEU A 444 12.68 -8.40 -0.37
C LEU A 444 12.96 -9.90 -0.27
N ARG A 445 14.18 -10.23 0.14
CA ARG A 445 14.59 -11.57 0.57
C ARG A 445 15.24 -11.47 1.95
N THR A 446 14.92 -12.39 2.84
CA THR A 446 15.59 -12.56 4.13
C THR A 446 16.13 -13.98 4.26
N ASP A 447 17.39 -14.13 4.67
CA ASP A 447 17.99 -15.41 5.05
C ASP A 447 17.58 -15.78 6.49
N LEU A 448 16.91 -16.93 6.67
CA LEU A 448 16.42 -17.36 7.97
C LEU A 448 17.49 -17.99 8.87
N ASP A 449 18.65 -18.41 8.32
CA ASP A 449 19.75 -18.99 9.11
C ASP A 449 20.46 -17.96 10.03
N GLU A 450 20.28 -16.67 9.77
CA GLU A 450 20.90 -15.58 10.55
C GLU A 450 20.17 -15.25 11.87
N PHE A 451 19.02 -15.88 12.15
CA PHE A 451 18.14 -15.59 13.29
C PHE A 451 17.97 -16.79 14.25
N ASP A 452 17.73 -16.51 15.54
CA ASP A 452 17.37 -17.55 16.53
C ASP A 452 15.90 -17.38 16.95
N PHE A 453 14.99 -18.07 16.26
CA PHE A 453 13.56 -18.02 16.56
C PHE A 453 13.17 -18.75 17.87
N ALA A 454 14.10 -19.44 18.54
CA ALA A 454 13.90 -19.92 19.90
C ALA A 454 14.24 -18.85 20.96
N ALA A 455 14.93 -17.78 20.59
CA ALA A 455 15.19 -16.61 21.42
C ALA A 455 15.01 -15.27 20.64
N PRO A 456 13.77 -14.95 20.17
CA PRO A 456 13.53 -13.76 19.34
C PRO A 456 13.96 -12.43 19.99
N ASP A 457 14.55 -11.56 19.19
CA ASP A 457 15.09 -10.26 19.61
C ASP A 457 14.71 -9.09 18.67
N ALA A 458 15.27 -7.92 18.97
CA ALA A 458 15.04 -6.68 18.22
C ALA A 458 16.15 -6.36 17.19
N ASP A 459 17.10 -7.27 16.96
CA ASP A 459 18.20 -7.11 16.03
C ASP A 459 17.78 -7.63 14.63
N PRO A 460 17.70 -6.78 13.59
CA PRO A 460 17.33 -7.21 12.24
C PRO A 460 18.43 -7.99 11.51
N ARG A 461 19.57 -8.25 12.15
CA ARG A 461 20.73 -9.00 11.63
C ARG A 461 21.25 -8.46 10.29
N THR A 462 20.98 -7.17 10.05
CA THR A 462 21.19 -6.47 8.79
C THR A 462 21.52 -5.02 9.10
N THR A 463 22.51 -4.44 8.42
CA THR A 463 22.90 -3.03 8.57
C THR A 463 22.78 -2.28 7.26
N VAL A 464 22.32 -1.03 7.32
CA VAL A 464 22.47 -0.06 6.22
C VAL A 464 23.89 0.49 6.29
N GLU A 465 24.78 0.05 5.41
CA GLU A 465 26.14 0.60 5.34
C GLU A 465 26.15 1.99 4.71
N SER A 466 25.29 2.20 3.70
CA SER A 466 25.24 3.44 2.92
C SER A 466 23.94 3.55 2.12
N ARG A 467 23.87 4.52 1.20
CA ARG A 467 22.81 4.67 0.21
C ARG A 467 23.42 5.02 -1.15
N VAL A 468 22.72 4.65 -2.22
CA VAL A 468 23.03 5.03 -3.62
C VAL A 468 21.78 5.68 -4.22
N THR A 469 21.93 6.64 -5.13
CA THR A 469 20.78 7.21 -5.87
C THR A 469 20.26 6.24 -6.92
N VAL A 470 18.95 6.25 -7.16
CA VAL A 470 18.31 5.39 -8.19
C VAL A 470 18.90 5.66 -9.58
N SER A 471 19.19 6.93 -9.88
CA SER A 471 19.93 7.35 -11.09
C SER A 471 21.29 6.68 -11.23
N THR A 472 22.18 6.84 -10.25
CA THR A 472 23.53 6.27 -10.32
C THR A 472 23.49 4.74 -10.34
N ALA A 473 22.57 4.11 -9.59
CA ALA A 473 22.40 2.66 -9.59
C ALA A 473 21.96 2.11 -10.97
N ALA A 474 21.07 2.81 -11.68
CA ALA A 474 20.68 2.45 -13.05
C ALA A 474 21.79 2.73 -14.08
N GLU A 475 22.40 3.92 -14.07
CA GLU A 475 23.45 4.30 -15.04
C GLU A 475 24.71 3.42 -14.96
N SER A 476 24.97 2.82 -13.80
CA SER A 476 26.13 1.96 -13.53
C SER A 476 25.85 0.46 -13.67
N GLY A 477 24.60 0.07 -13.92
CA GLY A 477 24.16 -1.32 -14.11
C GLY A 477 23.93 -2.13 -12.82
N ALA A 478 23.78 -1.49 -11.66
CA ALA A 478 23.34 -2.17 -10.42
C ALA A 478 21.82 -2.39 -10.36
N ILE A 479 21.08 -1.77 -11.27
CA ILE A 479 19.68 -2.09 -11.58
C ILE A 479 19.67 -2.51 -13.05
N ASP A 480 19.25 -3.75 -13.35
CA ASP A 480 19.18 -4.22 -14.75
C ASP A 480 17.96 -3.66 -15.51
N ASP A 481 17.86 -3.91 -16.81
CA ASP A 481 16.70 -3.50 -17.64
C ASP A 481 15.37 -4.12 -17.15
N ARG A 482 15.42 -5.10 -16.25
CA ARG A 482 14.28 -5.75 -15.57
C ARG A 482 14.25 -5.37 -14.08
N GLY A 483 14.79 -4.21 -13.71
CA GLY A 483 14.75 -3.61 -12.37
C GLY A 483 15.24 -4.50 -11.23
N VAL A 484 16.02 -5.55 -11.53
CA VAL A 484 16.61 -6.44 -10.52
C VAL A 484 17.85 -5.77 -9.96
N ILE A 485 17.97 -5.82 -8.64
CA ILE A 485 19.07 -5.19 -7.91
C ILE A 485 20.24 -6.16 -7.79
N ASP A 486 21.41 -5.74 -8.29
CA ASP A 486 22.69 -6.39 -8.06
C ASP A 486 23.33 -5.80 -6.79
N GLU A 487 23.40 -6.62 -5.73
CA GLU A 487 23.92 -6.23 -4.42
C GLU A 487 25.43 -6.00 -4.42
N GLU A 488 26.21 -6.84 -5.10
CA GLU A 488 27.67 -6.68 -5.20
C GLU A 488 28.00 -5.38 -5.94
N ARG A 489 27.24 -5.09 -7.00
CA ARG A 489 27.36 -3.84 -7.76
C ARG A 489 26.90 -2.62 -6.96
N LEU A 490 25.84 -2.71 -6.16
CA LEU A 490 25.44 -1.64 -5.24
C LEU A 490 26.51 -1.36 -4.18
N GLU A 491 27.15 -2.39 -3.61
CA GLU A 491 28.27 -2.22 -2.68
C GLU A 491 29.46 -1.51 -3.35
N GLU A 492 29.85 -1.89 -4.57
CA GLU A 492 30.93 -1.20 -5.32
C GLU A 492 30.64 0.30 -5.54
N ILE A 493 29.39 0.66 -5.86
CA ILE A 493 29.00 2.06 -6.07
C ILE A 493 28.99 2.82 -4.75
N ALA A 494 28.54 2.20 -3.67
CA ALA A 494 28.52 2.77 -2.34
C ALA A 494 29.92 3.09 -1.78
N GLU A 495 30.95 2.31 -2.12
CA GLU A 495 32.34 2.66 -1.77
C GLU A 495 32.85 3.87 -2.57
N ALA A 496 32.38 4.05 -3.81
CA ALA A 496 32.87 5.08 -4.72
C ALA A 496 32.14 6.43 -4.60
N GLU A 497 30.80 6.42 -4.65
CA GLU A 497 29.93 7.60 -4.71
C GLU A 497 28.70 7.45 -3.78
N PRO A 498 28.90 7.34 -2.44
CA PRO A 498 27.79 7.19 -1.50
C PRO A 498 26.89 8.42 -1.47
N ALA A 499 25.58 8.20 -1.62
CA ALA A 499 24.58 9.22 -1.40
C ALA A 499 24.52 9.65 0.07
N VAL A 500 24.28 10.94 0.31
CA VAL A 500 24.14 11.47 1.68
C VAL A 500 22.90 10.86 2.33
N ALA A 501 23.08 10.16 3.44
CA ALA A 501 21.98 9.60 4.22
C ALA A 501 21.01 10.72 4.66
N GLU A 502 19.79 10.68 4.13
CA GLU A 502 18.75 11.64 4.48
C GLU A 502 18.30 11.45 5.94
N PRO A 503 17.97 12.53 6.66
CA PRO A 503 17.65 12.45 8.08
C PRO A 503 16.36 11.65 8.30
N ILE A 504 16.43 10.62 9.13
CA ILE A 504 15.25 9.89 9.61
C ILE A 504 14.43 10.85 10.47
N VAL A 505 13.23 11.20 9.99
CA VAL A 505 12.26 12.03 10.72
C VAL A 505 11.14 11.12 11.22
N GLU A 506 11.19 10.74 12.50
CA GLU A 506 10.11 9.99 13.14
C GLU A 506 8.79 10.77 13.07
N PRO A 507 7.67 10.16 12.64
CA PRO A 507 6.36 10.81 12.66
C PRO A 507 5.91 11.10 14.09
N PRO A 508 5.65 12.37 14.48
CA PRO A 508 5.23 12.69 15.84
C PRO A 508 3.78 12.23 16.08
N GLY A 509 3.61 11.20 16.91
CA GLY A 509 2.29 10.74 17.41
C GLY A 509 1.75 9.45 16.79
N ARG A 510 2.54 8.37 16.83
CA ARG A 510 2.10 6.97 16.73
C ARG A 510 2.49 6.20 18.00
#